data_AF-A0A956W9N1-F1
#
_entry.id   AF-A0A956W9N1-F1
#
_cell.length_a   1.000
_cell.length_b   1.000
_cell.length_c   1.000
_cell.angle_alpha   90.00
_cell.angle_beta   90.00
_cell.angle_gamma   90.00
#
_symmetry.space_group_name_H-M   'P 1'
#
loop_
_entity.id
_entity.type
_entity.pdbx_description
1 polymer ?
#
loop_
_entity_poly.entity_id
_entity_poly.type
_entity_poly.pdbx_seq_one_letter_code
_entity_poly.pdbx_strand_id
1 'polypeptide(L)'
;MGSELSMGARFEVTAKYAKAYAKVAKKDKGRLLDEVVAVTGWSRDNARRRLAAAAKPRPRAMKVARKRRARKYSYDATVVLQKVW
;
A
#
# COMPACT_ATOMS: atom_id res chain seq x y z
N MET A 1 -19.82 -18.59 5.61
CA MET A 1 -19.55 -17.48 6.53
C MET A 1 -18.99 -16.32 5.72
N GLY A 2 -19.67 -15.17 5.74
CA GLY A 2 -19.19 -13.88 5.21
C GLY A 2 -19.24 -13.75 3.69
N SER A 3 -20.17 -12.94 3.18
CA SER A 3 -20.01 -12.29 1.89
C SER A 3 -18.70 -11.47 1.94
N GLU A 4 -17.63 -12.02 1.38
CA GLU A 4 -16.33 -11.37 1.42
C GLU A 4 -16.40 -10.07 0.61
N LEU A 5 -16.24 -8.93 1.29
CA LEU A 5 -16.06 -7.66 0.61
C LEU A 5 -14.93 -7.79 -0.41
N SER A 6 -15.23 -7.43 -1.66
CA SER A 6 -14.23 -7.23 -2.70
C SER A 6 -13.09 -6.35 -2.17
N MET A 7 -11.87 -6.60 -2.66
CA MET A 7 -10.72 -5.77 -2.34
C MET A 7 -10.93 -4.29 -2.67
N GLY A 8 -11.73 -3.98 -3.70
CA GLY A 8 -12.12 -2.60 -4.02
C GLY A 8 -12.98 -1.98 -2.93
N ALA A 9 -14.02 -2.69 -2.48
CA ALA A 9 -14.91 -2.23 -1.41
C ALA A 9 -14.15 -2.05 -0.08
N ARG A 10 -13.23 -2.96 0.25
CA ARG A 10 -12.34 -2.80 1.41
C ARG A 10 -11.46 -1.54 1.30
N PHE A 11 -11.00 -1.22 0.09
CA PHE A 11 -10.19 -0.02 -0.16
C PHE A 11 -10.99 1.26 0.08
N GLU A 12 -12.24 1.30 -0.40
CA GLU A 12 -13.16 2.42 -0.17
C GLU A 12 -13.46 2.64 1.31
N VAL A 13 -13.69 1.56 2.07
CA VAL A 13 -13.84 1.63 3.52
C VAL A 13 -12.60 2.30 4.13
N THR A 14 -11.40 1.80 3.84
CA THR A 14 -10.18 2.45 4.37
C THR A 14 -10.02 3.91 3.95
N ALA A 15 -10.38 4.28 2.72
CA ALA A 15 -10.27 5.65 2.25
C ALA A 15 -11.21 6.59 3.02
N LYS A 16 -12.43 6.15 3.32
CA LYS A 16 -13.40 6.91 4.14
C LYS A 16 -12.89 7.10 5.57
N TYR A 17 -12.41 6.04 6.20
CA TYR A 17 -11.96 6.07 7.61
C TYR A 17 -10.57 6.70 7.80
N ALA A 18 -9.75 6.84 6.75
CA ALA A 18 -8.37 7.35 6.86
C ALA A 18 -8.29 8.75 7.48
N LYS A 19 -9.15 9.68 7.04
CA LYS A 19 -9.17 11.06 7.57
C LYS A 19 -9.63 11.10 9.02
N ALA A 20 -10.63 10.29 9.37
CA ALA A 20 -11.11 10.16 10.75
C ALA A 20 -10.01 9.60 11.66
N TYR A 21 -9.33 8.53 11.23
CA TYR A 21 -8.22 7.92 11.95
C TYR A 21 -7.05 8.87 12.19
N ALA A 22 -6.76 9.76 11.24
CA ALA A 22 -5.73 10.78 11.38
C ALA A 22 -6.05 11.81 12.47
N LYS A 23 -7.33 12.20 12.58
CA LYS A 23 -7.81 13.27 13.46
C LYS A 23 -8.16 12.81 14.88
N VAL A 24 -8.56 11.55 15.04
CA VAL A 24 -9.09 11.06 16.32
C VAL A 24 -8.00 10.99 17.39
N ALA A 25 -8.36 11.24 18.65
CA ALA A 25 -7.45 11.18 19.79
C ALA A 25 -6.92 9.74 19.99
N LYS A 26 -5.75 9.60 20.62
CA LYS A 26 -5.11 8.27 20.84
C LYS A 26 -6.04 7.25 21.50
N LYS A 27 -6.90 7.69 22.42
CA LYS A 27 -7.82 6.83 23.18
C LYS A 27 -8.92 6.24 22.29
N ASP A 28 -9.38 6.98 21.29
CA ASP A 28 -10.50 6.58 20.43
C ASP A 28 -10.05 5.84 19.16
N LYS A 29 -8.74 5.86 18.85
CA LYS A 29 -8.17 5.10 17.72
C LYS A 29 -8.44 3.60 17.83
N GLY A 30 -8.51 3.06 19.05
CA GLY A 30 -8.83 1.66 19.28
C GLY A 30 -10.19 1.28 18.70
N ARG A 31 -11.23 2.05 19.05
CA ARG A 31 -12.61 1.79 18.62
C ARG A 31 -12.76 1.85 17.09
N LEU A 32 -12.14 2.84 16.47
CA LEU A 32 -12.13 2.96 15.00
C LEU A 32 -11.44 1.75 14.34
N LEU A 33 -10.34 1.25 14.93
CA LEU A 33 -9.69 0.03 14.43
C LEU A 33 -10.57 -1.21 14.59
N ASP A 34 -11.33 -1.33 15.70
CA ASP A 34 -12.27 -2.43 15.92
C ASP A 34 -13.38 -2.44 14.86
N GLU A 35 -13.97 -1.28 14.55
CA GLU A 35 -14.97 -1.14 13.48
C GLU A 35 -14.41 -1.56 12.12
N VAL A 36 -13.22 -1.07 11.76
CA VAL A 36 -12.61 -1.39 10.46
C VAL A 36 -12.27 -2.88 10.37
N VAL A 37 -11.81 -3.51 11.45
CA VAL A 37 -11.57 -4.96 11.50
C VAL A 37 -12.88 -5.73 11.31
N ALA A 38 -13.94 -5.35 12.01
CA ALA A 38 -15.25 -6.00 11.89
C ALA A 38 -15.82 -5.91 10.47
N VAL A 39 -15.67 -4.76 9.81
CA VAL A 39 -16.17 -4.55 8.44
C VAL A 39 -15.29 -5.24 7.40
N THR A 40 -13.97 -5.11 7.47
CA THR A 40 -13.06 -5.57 6.40
C THR A 40 -12.61 -7.03 6.55
N GLY A 41 -12.69 -7.59 7.76
CA GLY A 41 -12.16 -8.91 8.09
C GLY A 41 -10.63 -8.96 8.18
N TRP A 42 -9.95 -7.81 8.25
CA TRP A 42 -8.49 -7.77 8.39
C TRP A 42 -8.02 -7.97 9.82
N SER A 43 -6.77 -8.41 9.99
CA SER A 43 -6.11 -8.26 11.27
C SER A 43 -5.96 -6.78 11.64
N ARG A 44 -6.06 -6.49 12.95
CA ARG A 44 -5.94 -5.12 13.50
C ARG A 44 -4.69 -4.40 13.01
N ASP A 45 -3.59 -5.13 12.92
CA ASP A 45 -2.30 -4.57 12.54
C ASP A 45 -2.20 -4.25 11.03
N ASN A 46 -2.96 -4.98 10.21
CA ASN A 46 -3.12 -4.66 8.80
C ASN A 46 -4.04 -3.43 8.61
N ALA A 47 -5.16 -3.37 9.31
CA ALA A 47 -6.05 -2.21 9.32
C ALA A 47 -5.32 -0.93 9.71
N ARG A 48 -4.52 -0.99 10.78
CA ARG A 48 -3.65 0.13 11.23
C ARG A 48 -2.70 0.60 10.13
N ARG A 49 -1.97 -0.32 9.50
CA ARG A 49 -1.03 0.01 8.41
C ARG A 49 -1.74 0.65 7.23
N ARG A 50 -2.89 0.10 6.82
CA ARG A 50 -3.67 0.61 5.67
C ARG A 50 -4.25 1.99 5.94
N LEU A 51 -4.84 2.22 7.12
CA LEU A 51 -5.36 3.54 7.51
C LEU A 51 -4.23 4.58 7.61
N ALA A 52 -3.10 4.22 8.21
CA ALA A 52 -1.95 5.11 8.30
C ALA A 52 -1.35 5.45 6.93
N ALA A 53 -1.33 4.50 5.99
CA ALA A 53 -0.89 4.73 4.62
C ALA A 53 -1.87 5.60 3.84
N ALA A 54 -3.18 5.37 4.00
CA ALA A 54 -4.23 6.14 3.33
C ALA A 54 -4.37 7.57 3.88
N ALA A 55 -4.04 7.79 5.15
CA ALA A 55 -4.04 9.11 5.78
C ALA A 55 -2.85 9.99 5.34
N LYS A 56 -1.73 9.36 4.93
CA LYS A 56 -0.57 10.11 4.43
C LYS A 56 -0.93 10.72 3.08
N PRO A 57 -0.60 12.01 2.85
CA PRO A 57 -0.63 12.57 1.50
C PRO A 57 0.18 11.65 0.62
N ARG A 58 -0.39 11.20 -0.49
CA ARG A 58 0.40 10.52 -1.52
C ARG A 58 1.50 11.53 -1.87
N PRO A 59 2.79 11.18 -1.73
CA PRO A 59 3.82 12.05 -2.26
C PRO A 59 3.41 12.31 -3.70
N ARG A 60 3.38 13.60 -4.11
CA ARG A 60 3.21 13.93 -5.54
C ARG A 60 4.17 12.97 -6.23
N ALA A 61 3.63 12.10 -7.09
CA ALA A 61 4.45 11.11 -7.75
C ALA A 61 5.39 11.93 -8.63
N MET A 62 6.53 12.35 -8.07
CA MET A 62 7.69 12.65 -8.83
C MET A 62 7.95 11.32 -9.48
N LYS A 63 7.56 11.22 -10.76
CA LYS A 63 7.96 10.13 -11.63
C LYS A 63 9.48 10.24 -11.70
N VAL A 64 10.17 9.84 -10.64
CA VAL A 64 11.59 9.57 -10.66
C VAL A 64 11.63 8.36 -11.56
N ALA A 65 11.83 8.61 -12.85
CA ALA A 65 12.10 7.56 -13.81
C ALA A 65 13.20 6.72 -13.17
N ARG A 66 12.87 5.46 -12.86
CA ARG A 66 13.78 4.59 -12.12
C ARG A 66 15.04 4.51 -12.97
N LYS A 67 16.13 5.15 -12.52
CA LYS A 67 17.35 5.26 -13.32
C LYS A 67 17.79 3.85 -13.65
N ARG A 68 17.84 3.52 -14.94
CA ARG A 68 18.37 2.22 -15.39
C ARG A 68 19.79 2.11 -14.84
N ARG A 69 20.14 0.94 -14.29
CA ARG A 69 21.52 0.70 -13.87
C ARG A 69 22.43 0.91 -15.08
N ALA A 70 23.61 1.48 -14.85
CA ALA A 70 24.62 1.61 -15.89
C ALA A 70 24.93 0.23 -16.49
N ARG A 71 25.19 0.18 -17.80
CA ARG A 71 25.60 -1.05 -18.46
C ARG A 71 26.96 -1.45 -17.88
N LYS A 72 27.04 -2.66 -17.32
CA LYS A 72 28.31 -3.21 -16.78
C LYS A 72 29.22 -3.74 -17.89
N TYR A 73 28.63 -4.23 -18.98
CA TYR A 73 29.33 -4.89 -20.07
C TYR A 73 29.26 -4.07 -21.36
N SER A 74 30.27 -4.23 -22.22
CA SER A 74 30.26 -3.70 -23.59
C SER A 74 29.14 -4.36 -24.41
N TYR A 75 28.87 -3.80 -25.59
CA TYR A 75 27.86 -4.33 -26.49
C TYR A 75 28.17 -5.79 -26.87
N ASP A 76 29.40 -6.06 -27.30
CA ASP A 76 29.82 -7.40 -27.73
C ASP A 76 29.71 -8.42 -26.60
N ALA A 77 30.14 -8.06 -25.39
CA ALA A 77 30.00 -8.90 -24.22
C ALA A 77 28.52 -9.19 -23.88
N THR A 78 27.63 -8.21 -24.09
CA THR A 78 26.18 -8.40 -23.91
C THR A 78 25.58 -9.34 -24.95
N VAL A 79 26.00 -9.23 -26.22
CA VAL A 79 25.56 -10.12 -27.31
C VAL A 79 26.00 -11.55 -27.05
N VAL A 80 27.23 -11.75 -26.56
CA VAL A 80 27.71 -13.09 -26.17
C VAL A 80 26.88 -13.63 -25.00
N LEU A 81 26.67 -12.85 -23.93
CA LEU A 81 25.89 -13.27 -22.76
C LEU A 81 24.44 -13.63 -23.09
N GLN A 82 23.79 -12.93 -24.03
CA GLN A 82 22.44 -13.24 -24.48
C GLN A 82 22.34 -14.57 -25.26
N LYS A 83 23.44 -15.02 -25.90
CA LYS A 83 23.46 -16.26 -26.68
C LYS A 83 23.76 -17.49 -25.83
N VAL A 84 24.51 -17.33 -24.75
CA VAL A 84 24.97 -18.43 -23.89
C VAL A 84 24.11 -18.64 -22.64
N TRP A 85 23.10 -17.79 -22.44
CA TRP A 85 22.07 -17.93 -21.41
C TRP A 85 20.78 -18.43 -22.04
#